data_AF-A0A750HR79-F1
#
_entry.id   AF-A0A750HR79-F1
#
_cell.length_a   1.000
_cell.length_b   1.000
_cell.length_c   1.000
_cell.angle_alpha   90.00
_cell.angle_beta   90.00
_cell.angle_gamma   90.00
#
_symmetry.space_group_name_H-M   'P 1'
#
loop_
_entity.id
_entity.type
_entity.pdbx_description
1 polymer ?
#
loop_
_entity_poly.entity_id
_entity_poly.type
_entity_poly.pdbx_seq_one_letter_code
_entity_poly.pdbx_strand_id
1 'polypeptide(L)'
;MIDAADEVITALAGTNDDVHPDNSTKMTQLYDDLNDHYAPPEVVRELARIALASLDAKPVAYMSRQNSKLREKFGTCDEWDVHHQSVGAGFPLIEIPESDDYEIMPLYAAPPVQETGVYKDMLNIIDLLENNEWAEHCASTVLGSLLESEITRLVGMAQPAPSESASQPLTDALRDVIAERQRQISVKGWTPEHDDTYIGCELAAAAISYIEPVEAENYWPADWHDGSFRPSDYRRNLVKATALLVAELERLDRISATSVLSEVSDGDAGDRQ
;
A
#
# COMPACT_ATOMS: atom_id res chain seq x y z
N MET A 1 -7.19 24.29 -9.49
CA MET A 1 -6.70 23.29 -10.46
C MET A 1 -7.59 22.05 -10.45
N ILE A 2 -7.81 21.41 -9.29
CA ILE A 2 -8.74 20.26 -9.17
C ILE A 2 -10.20 20.73 -9.32
N ASP A 3 -10.61 21.80 -8.64
CA ASP A 3 -12.01 22.25 -8.67
C ASP A 3 -12.50 22.64 -10.08
N ALA A 4 -11.71 23.37 -10.86
CA ALA A 4 -12.05 23.74 -12.25
C ALA A 4 -12.08 22.54 -13.20
N ALA A 5 -11.20 21.55 -12.99
CA ALA A 5 -11.23 20.31 -13.74
C ALA A 5 -12.46 19.46 -13.35
N ASP A 6 -12.80 19.41 -12.06
CA ASP A 6 -13.96 18.71 -11.52
C ASP A 6 -15.27 19.34 -12.01
N GLU A 7 -15.33 20.67 -12.16
CA GLU A 7 -16.47 21.35 -12.78
C GLU A 7 -16.69 20.91 -14.23
N VAL A 8 -15.62 20.83 -15.04
CA VAL A 8 -15.69 20.29 -16.42
C VAL A 8 -16.12 18.82 -16.42
N ILE A 9 -15.53 18.00 -15.54
CA ILE A 9 -15.80 16.55 -15.46
C ILE A 9 -17.25 16.28 -15.04
N THR A 10 -17.73 16.96 -14.00
CA THR A 10 -19.12 16.83 -13.53
C THR A 10 -20.12 17.38 -14.55
N ALA A 11 -19.77 18.45 -15.26
CA ALA A 11 -20.59 19.00 -16.33
C ALA A 11 -20.70 18.02 -17.50
N LEU A 12 -19.60 17.38 -17.93
CA LEU A 12 -19.64 16.33 -18.96
C LEU A 12 -20.45 15.10 -18.51
N ALA A 13 -20.36 14.75 -17.23
CA ALA A 13 -21.13 13.65 -16.65
C ALA A 13 -22.64 13.97 -16.50
N GLY A 14 -23.05 15.23 -16.72
CA GLY A 14 -24.43 15.69 -16.50
C GLY A 14 -24.84 15.72 -15.03
N THR A 15 -23.87 15.65 -14.10
CA THR A 15 -24.07 15.66 -12.66
C THR A 15 -23.76 17.01 -12.02
N ASN A 16 -23.32 17.99 -12.81
CA ASN A 16 -23.11 19.35 -12.36
C ASN A 16 -24.45 20.11 -12.29
N ASP A 17 -24.69 20.76 -11.15
CA ASP A 17 -25.95 21.46 -10.88
C ASP A 17 -26.15 22.71 -11.76
N ASP A 18 -25.08 23.29 -12.27
CA ASP A 18 -25.07 24.59 -12.95
C ASP A 18 -24.85 24.51 -14.47
N VAL A 19 -24.20 23.45 -14.95
CA VAL A 19 -23.77 23.28 -16.34
C VAL A 19 -24.11 21.88 -16.86
N HIS A 20 -24.88 21.82 -17.95
CA HIS A 20 -25.23 20.59 -18.66
C HIS A 20 -24.38 20.46 -19.93
N PRO A 21 -23.99 19.24 -20.37
CA PRO A 21 -23.10 19.07 -21.52
C PRO A 21 -23.70 19.59 -22.83
N ASP A 22 -25.03 19.55 -22.96
CA ASP A 22 -25.74 20.13 -24.12
C ASP A 22 -25.67 21.68 -24.19
N ASN A 23 -25.24 22.34 -23.10
CA ASN A 23 -25.07 23.79 -23.06
C ASN A 23 -23.68 24.17 -23.59
N SER A 24 -23.53 24.14 -24.91
CA SER A 24 -22.25 24.36 -25.58
C SER A 24 -21.55 25.66 -25.17
N THR A 25 -22.30 26.74 -24.94
CA THR A 25 -21.71 28.03 -24.55
C THR A 25 -21.08 27.99 -23.16
N LYS A 26 -21.77 27.40 -22.17
CA LYS A 26 -21.22 27.26 -20.81
C LYS A 26 -20.09 26.24 -20.78
N MET A 27 -20.20 25.16 -21.56
CA MET A 27 -19.13 24.18 -21.69
C MET A 27 -17.86 24.81 -22.26
N THR A 28 -17.97 25.61 -23.33
CA THR A 28 -16.82 26.35 -23.88
C THR A 28 -16.18 27.25 -22.82
N GLN A 29 -16.97 27.96 -22.02
CA GLN A 29 -16.45 28.82 -20.96
C GLN A 29 -15.68 28.05 -19.87
N LEU A 30 -16.15 26.86 -19.47
CA LEU A 30 -15.44 26.03 -18.52
C LEU A 30 -14.11 25.49 -19.09
N TYR A 31 -14.10 25.11 -20.37
CA TYR A 31 -12.88 24.68 -21.04
C TYR A 31 -11.88 25.82 -21.21
N ASP A 32 -12.35 27.01 -21.58
CA ASP A 32 -11.51 28.21 -21.69
C ASP A 32 -10.92 28.56 -20.32
N ASP A 33 -11.72 28.53 -19.24
CA ASP A 33 -11.22 28.82 -17.89
C ASP A 33 -10.19 27.78 -17.42
N LEU A 34 -10.45 26.49 -17.67
CA LEU A 34 -9.51 25.42 -17.37
C LEU A 34 -8.19 25.61 -18.12
N ASN A 35 -8.24 25.87 -19.43
CA ASN A 35 -7.06 26.00 -20.27
C ASN A 35 -6.29 27.30 -20.03
N ASP A 36 -6.96 28.43 -19.84
CA ASP A 36 -6.31 29.74 -19.74
C ASP A 36 -5.73 29.99 -18.35
N HIS A 37 -6.38 29.50 -17.28
CA HIS A 37 -6.00 29.84 -15.91
C HIS A 37 -5.36 28.71 -15.12
N TYR A 38 -5.66 27.44 -15.43
CA TYR A 38 -5.27 26.31 -14.57
C TYR A 38 -4.41 25.26 -15.27
N ALA A 39 -4.58 25.08 -16.57
CA ALA A 39 -3.80 24.16 -17.41
C ALA A 39 -3.30 24.85 -18.69
N PRO A 40 -2.61 26.02 -18.59
CA PRO A 40 -2.02 26.64 -19.76
C PRO A 40 -0.97 25.72 -20.39
N PRO A 41 -0.64 25.91 -21.68
CA PRO A 41 0.29 25.06 -22.42
C PRO A 41 1.61 24.78 -21.69
N GLU A 42 2.14 25.74 -20.92
CA GLU A 42 3.36 25.58 -20.15
C GLU A 42 3.20 24.61 -18.97
N VAL A 43 2.05 24.64 -18.28
CA VAL A 43 1.72 23.73 -17.18
C VAL A 43 1.53 22.31 -17.70
N VAL A 44 0.78 22.17 -18.80
CA VAL A 44 0.58 20.87 -19.46
C VAL A 44 1.92 20.29 -19.92
N ARG A 45 2.79 21.11 -20.52
CA ARG A 45 4.14 20.70 -20.93
C ARG A 45 4.99 20.25 -19.74
N GLU A 46 4.93 20.95 -18.61
CA GLU A 46 5.72 20.57 -17.44
C GLU A 46 5.21 19.29 -16.78
N LEU A 47 3.89 19.10 -16.70
CA LEU A 47 3.29 17.84 -16.26
C LEU A 47 3.69 16.68 -17.19
N ALA A 48 3.68 16.92 -18.51
CA ALA A 48 4.12 15.95 -19.50
C ALA A 48 5.62 15.64 -19.38
N ARG A 49 6.46 16.63 -19.08
CA ARG A 49 7.89 16.46 -18.79
C ARG A 49 8.13 15.62 -17.54
N ILE A 50 7.37 15.85 -16.47
CA ILE A 50 7.44 15.07 -15.22
C ILE A 50 7.02 13.63 -15.49
N ALA A 51 5.95 13.42 -16.25
CA ALA A 51 5.52 12.09 -16.68
C ALA A 51 6.59 11.37 -17.53
N LEU A 52 7.23 12.09 -18.47
CA LEU A 52 8.34 11.57 -19.27
C LEU A 52 9.55 11.19 -18.41
N ALA A 53 9.94 12.03 -17.46
CA ALA A 53 11.03 11.73 -16.52
C ALA A 53 10.72 10.51 -15.63
N SER A 54 9.43 10.20 -15.44
CA SER A 54 8.99 8.98 -14.76
C SER A 54 9.09 7.71 -15.61
N LEU A 55 9.21 7.81 -16.95
CA LEU A 55 9.37 6.65 -17.84
C LEU A 55 10.74 5.99 -17.68
N ASP A 56 11.79 6.80 -17.52
CA ASP A 56 13.18 6.33 -17.31
C ASP A 56 13.50 6.13 -15.82
N ALA A 57 12.49 6.17 -14.95
CA ALA A 57 12.68 6.00 -13.52
C ALA A 57 13.27 4.60 -13.24
N LYS A 58 14.47 4.57 -12.66
CA LYS A 58 15.06 3.33 -12.18
C LYS A 58 14.32 2.87 -10.93
N PRO A 59 14.10 1.55 -10.74
CA PRO A 59 13.56 1.03 -9.50
C PRO A 59 14.41 1.49 -8.31
N VAL A 60 13.76 1.96 -7.25
CA VAL A 60 14.41 2.31 -5.99
C VAL A 60 14.52 1.13 -5.05
N ALA A 61 13.76 0.06 -5.30
CA ALA A 61 13.84 -1.21 -4.59
C ALA A 61 13.24 -2.34 -5.45
N TYR A 62 13.30 -3.58 -4.96
CA TYR A 62 12.66 -4.73 -5.58
C TYR A 62 12.05 -5.62 -4.50
N MET A 63 10.92 -6.24 -4.81
CA MET A 63 10.30 -7.31 -4.03
C MET A 63 10.50 -8.63 -4.78
N SER A 64 10.66 -9.72 -4.05
CA SER A 64 10.78 -11.05 -4.64
C SER A 64 9.76 -12.00 -3.99
N ARG A 65 9.36 -13.04 -4.71
CA ARG A 65 8.67 -14.20 -4.14
C ARG A 65 9.02 -15.44 -4.93
N GLN A 66 8.83 -16.62 -4.36
CA GLN A 66 9.03 -17.87 -5.09
C GLN A 66 8.04 -18.02 -6.25
N ASN A 67 8.48 -18.61 -7.36
CA ASN A 67 7.62 -18.85 -8.51
C ASN A 67 6.49 -19.83 -8.18
N SER A 68 5.43 -19.80 -8.98
CA SER A 68 4.25 -20.67 -8.78
C SER A 68 4.57 -22.16 -8.66
N LYS A 69 5.56 -22.68 -9.39
CA LYS A 69 5.95 -24.10 -9.34
C LYS A 69 6.56 -24.48 -8.00
N LEU A 70 7.37 -23.61 -7.40
CA LEU A 70 7.99 -23.84 -6.11
C LEU A 70 6.97 -23.63 -4.98
N ARG A 71 6.06 -22.65 -5.11
CA ARG A 71 4.96 -22.45 -4.15
C ARG A 71 4.04 -23.67 -4.07
N GLU A 72 3.61 -24.21 -5.21
CA GLU A 72 2.79 -25.43 -5.25
C GLU A 72 3.52 -26.65 -4.66
N LYS A 73 4.85 -26.71 -4.85
CA LYS A 73 5.66 -27.85 -4.41
C LYS A 73 6.01 -27.81 -2.92
N PHE A 74 6.25 -26.63 -2.36
CA PHE A 74 6.76 -26.45 -1.00
C PHE A 74 5.74 -25.85 -0.03
N GLY A 75 4.56 -25.42 -0.51
CA GLY A 75 3.50 -24.87 0.33
C GLY A 75 3.85 -23.51 0.94
N THR A 76 4.72 -22.75 0.29
CA THR A 76 5.16 -21.42 0.74
C THR A 76 4.09 -20.35 0.49
N CYS A 77 4.10 -19.29 1.30
CA CYS A 77 3.09 -18.23 1.30
C CYS A 77 3.10 -17.44 -0.04
N ASP A 78 1.93 -16.90 -0.45
CA ASP A 78 1.80 -16.03 -1.64
C ASP A 78 2.38 -14.61 -1.41
N GLU A 79 2.98 -14.38 -0.24
CA GLU A 79 3.48 -13.10 0.23
C GLU A 79 4.76 -12.68 -0.50
N TRP A 80 4.85 -11.40 -0.81
CA TRP A 80 6.03 -10.82 -1.43
C TRP A 80 7.02 -10.40 -0.34
N ASP A 81 8.23 -10.93 -0.38
CA ASP A 81 9.30 -10.51 0.53
C ASP A 81 9.91 -9.20 0.01
N VAL A 82 9.84 -8.15 0.83
CA VAL A 82 10.51 -6.88 0.55
C VAL A 82 11.97 -7.02 0.97
N HIS A 83 12.87 -7.26 0.02
CA HIS A 83 14.29 -7.12 0.28
C HIS A 83 14.63 -5.62 0.39
N HIS A 84 14.54 -5.08 1.61
CA HIS A 84 15.13 -3.78 1.89
C HIS A 84 16.66 -3.92 1.80
N GLN A 85 17.26 -3.57 0.67
CA GLN A 85 18.66 -3.19 0.69
C GLN A 85 18.73 -1.75 0.24
N SER A 86 18.96 -0.90 1.24
CA SER A 86 19.14 0.54 1.12
C SER A 86 19.94 0.86 -0.13
N VAL A 87 19.30 1.47 -1.13
CA VAL A 87 19.98 2.11 -2.26
C VAL A 87 20.64 3.38 -1.72
N GLY A 88 21.75 3.19 -1.01
CA GLY A 88 22.64 4.23 -0.51
C GLY A 88 23.94 4.22 -1.31
N ALA A 89 24.43 5.41 -1.65
CA ALA A 89 25.64 5.62 -2.43
C ALA A 89 26.85 4.84 -1.85
N GLY A 90 27.25 3.75 -2.53
CA GLY A 90 28.50 3.04 -2.23
C GLY A 90 28.46 1.51 -2.30
N PHE A 91 27.29 0.88 -2.44
CA PHE A 91 27.22 -0.57 -2.66
C PHE A 91 27.03 -0.91 -4.15
N PRO A 92 27.63 -2.02 -4.65
CA PRO A 92 27.43 -2.44 -6.03
C PRO A 92 25.95 -2.74 -6.26
N LEU A 93 25.39 -2.29 -7.39
CA LEU A 93 24.11 -2.81 -7.88
C LEU A 93 24.22 -4.33 -7.91
N ILE A 94 23.39 -5.02 -7.14
CA ILE A 94 23.25 -6.47 -7.29
C ILE A 94 22.69 -6.68 -8.70
N GLU A 95 23.48 -7.31 -9.57
CA GLU A 95 22.95 -7.91 -10.79
C GLU A 95 21.93 -8.95 -10.34
N ILE A 96 20.65 -8.62 -10.48
CA ILE A 96 19.55 -9.54 -10.18
C ILE A 96 19.75 -10.74 -11.11
N PRO A 97 20.01 -11.95 -10.60
CA PRO A 97 20.13 -13.11 -11.46
C PRO A 97 18.77 -13.32 -12.13
N GLU A 98 18.74 -13.52 -13.45
CA GLU A 98 17.59 -14.13 -14.11
C GLU A 98 17.39 -15.50 -13.44
N SER A 99 16.50 -15.55 -12.45
CA SER A 99 16.27 -16.73 -11.63
C SER A 99 14.90 -17.28 -11.96
N ASP A 100 14.87 -18.47 -12.53
CA ASP A 100 13.62 -19.19 -12.82
C ASP A 100 12.83 -19.52 -11.55
N ASP A 101 13.45 -19.42 -10.37
CA ASP A 101 12.89 -19.82 -9.09
C ASP A 101 12.11 -18.68 -8.40
N TYR A 102 12.32 -17.41 -8.80
CA TYR A 102 11.71 -16.26 -8.13
C TYR A 102 11.01 -15.31 -9.12
N GLU A 103 9.81 -14.87 -8.75
CA GLU A 103 9.13 -13.74 -9.36
C GLU A 103 9.66 -12.45 -8.71
N ILE A 104 10.06 -11.46 -9.52
CA ILE A 104 10.61 -10.19 -9.05
C ILE A 104 9.69 -9.04 -9.46
N MET A 105 9.38 -8.16 -8.51
CA MET A 105 8.58 -6.96 -8.73
C MET A 105 9.40 -5.70 -8.41
N PRO A 106 9.71 -4.85 -9.39
CA PRO A 106 10.41 -3.58 -9.13
C PRO A 106 9.51 -2.58 -8.38
N LEU A 107 10.09 -1.87 -7.43
CA LEU A 107 9.47 -0.79 -6.66
C LEU A 107 10.08 0.55 -7.06
N TYR A 108 9.24 1.56 -7.24
CA TYR A 108 9.63 2.88 -7.71
C TYR A 108 9.13 3.95 -6.75
N ALA A 109 9.88 5.04 -6.60
CA ALA A 109 9.44 6.19 -5.79
C ALA A 109 8.17 6.84 -6.36
N ALA A 110 7.97 6.74 -7.68
CA ALA A 110 6.71 6.95 -8.38
C ALA A 110 6.61 5.84 -9.45
N PRO A 111 5.46 5.16 -9.62
CA PRO A 111 5.33 4.08 -10.59
C PRO A 111 5.74 4.55 -12.00
N PRO A 112 6.53 3.77 -12.76
CA PRO A 112 6.77 4.05 -14.15
C PRO A 112 5.43 3.91 -14.85
N VAL A 113 4.95 5.06 -15.24
CA VAL A 113 3.99 5.33 -16.29
C VAL A 113 4.15 4.27 -17.40
N GLN A 114 3.26 3.27 -17.46
CA GLN A 114 3.36 2.19 -18.45
C GLN A 114 3.12 2.75 -19.85
N GLU A 115 3.92 2.43 -20.87
CA GLU A 115 3.62 2.81 -22.28
C GLU A 115 2.29 2.17 -22.78
N THR A 116 1.19 2.80 -22.43
CA THR A 116 -0.16 2.60 -22.99
C THR A 116 -0.38 3.52 -24.19
N GLY A 117 -1.46 3.28 -24.95
CA GLY A 117 -1.87 4.17 -26.05
C GLY A 117 -1.99 5.65 -25.63
N VAL A 118 -2.39 5.90 -24.38
CA VAL A 118 -2.49 7.23 -23.78
C VAL A 118 -1.14 7.97 -23.76
N TYR A 119 -0.01 7.26 -23.66
CA TYR A 119 1.31 7.88 -23.65
C TYR A 119 1.85 8.16 -25.05
N LYS A 120 1.48 7.33 -26.03
CA LYS A 120 1.71 7.65 -27.45
C LYS A 120 0.97 8.94 -27.80
N ASP A 121 -0.25 9.09 -27.29
CA ASP A 121 -1.06 10.29 -27.46
C ASP A 121 -0.46 11.48 -26.71
N MET A 122 0.06 11.32 -25.48
CA MET A 122 0.81 12.39 -24.80
C MET A 122 2.06 12.84 -25.56
N LEU A 123 2.84 11.92 -26.13
CA LEU A 123 4.00 12.29 -26.96
C LEU A 123 3.56 13.10 -28.19
N ASN A 124 2.48 12.69 -28.85
CA ASN A 124 1.92 13.44 -29.97
C ASN A 124 1.42 14.83 -29.52
N ILE A 125 0.84 14.94 -28.32
CA ILE A 125 0.40 16.22 -27.73
C ILE A 125 1.61 17.12 -27.44
N ILE A 126 2.69 16.58 -26.86
CA ILE A 126 3.92 17.34 -26.60
C ILE A 126 4.51 17.84 -27.92
N ASP A 127 4.61 16.99 -28.94
CA ASP A 127 5.09 17.38 -30.27
C ASP A 127 4.21 18.48 -30.88
N LEU A 128 2.88 18.38 -30.76
CA LEU A 128 1.96 19.41 -31.23
C LEU A 128 2.09 20.73 -30.45
N LEU A 129 2.35 20.67 -29.15
CA LEU A 129 2.56 21.83 -28.28
C LEU A 129 3.92 22.51 -28.56
N GLU A 130 4.98 21.72 -28.73
CA GLU A 130 6.33 22.21 -29.08
C GLU A 130 6.36 22.88 -30.47
N ASN A 131 5.55 22.38 -31.39
CA ASN A 131 5.36 22.97 -32.73
C ASN A 131 4.28 24.06 -32.78
N ASN A 132 3.59 24.33 -31.67
CA ASN A 132 2.53 25.35 -31.53
C ASN A 132 1.31 25.12 -32.45
N GLU A 133 1.00 23.85 -32.75
CA GLU A 133 -0.07 23.40 -33.67
C GLU A 133 -1.33 22.88 -32.93
N TRP A 134 -1.35 23.02 -31.60
CA TRP A 134 -2.39 22.48 -30.71
C TRP A 134 -3.81 22.98 -31.02
N ALA A 135 -3.98 24.27 -31.27
CA ALA A 135 -5.29 24.90 -31.40
C ALA A 135 -6.08 24.49 -32.66
N GLU A 136 -5.43 23.97 -33.71
CA GLU A 136 -6.09 23.61 -34.97
C GLU A 136 -6.61 22.15 -35.00
N HIS A 137 -6.20 21.30 -34.04
CA HIS A 137 -6.31 19.84 -34.17
C HIS A 137 -7.43 19.16 -33.33
N CYS A 138 -7.89 19.80 -32.24
CA CYS A 138 -8.85 19.19 -31.29
C CYS A 138 -10.29 19.08 -31.81
N ALA A 139 -10.70 19.91 -32.78
CA ALA A 139 -12.09 19.94 -33.26
C ALA A 139 -12.37 19.07 -34.51
N SER A 140 -11.35 18.45 -35.10
CA SER A 140 -11.44 17.87 -36.46
C SER A 140 -10.99 16.40 -36.57
N THR A 141 -10.55 15.77 -35.47
CA THR A 141 -9.87 14.47 -35.55
C THR A 141 -10.49 13.35 -34.71
N VAL A 142 -10.29 12.12 -35.18
CA VAL A 142 -10.71 10.86 -34.52
C VAL A 142 -10.26 10.79 -33.06
N LEU A 143 -9.14 11.44 -32.71
CA LEU A 143 -8.60 11.51 -31.36
C LEU A 143 -9.54 12.25 -30.38
N GLY A 144 -10.18 13.35 -30.83
CA GLY A 144 -11.15 14.11 -30.03
C GLY A 144 -12.39 13.28 -29.69
N SER A 145 -12.89 12.50 -30.66
CA SER A 145 -14.03 11.59 -30.45
C SER A 145 -13.68 10.38 -29.55
N LEU A 146 -12.43 9.90 -29.60
CA LEU A 146 -11.97 8.83 -28.71
C LEU A 146 -11.82 9.31 -27.26
N LEU A 147 -11.39 10.56 -27.07
CA LEU A 147 -11.30 11.20 -25.76
C LEU A 147 -12.69 11.34 -25.12
N GLU A 148 -13.69 11.76 -25.90
CA GLU A 148 -15.09 11.88 -25.47
C GLU A 148 -15.68 10.51 -25.07
N SER A 149 -15.37 9.46 -25.84
CA SER A 149 -15.80 8.08 -25.54
C SER A 149 -15.17 7.52 -24.26
N GLU A 150 -13.90 7.82 -23.98
CA GLU A 150 -13.20 7.30 -22.80
C GLU A 150 -13.61 8.03 -21.51
N ILE A 151 -13.89 9.33 -21.59
CA ILE A 151 -14.50 10.11 -20.49
C ILE A 151 -15.85 9.50 -20.10
N THR A 152 -16.69 9.18 -21.09
CA THR A 152 -17.99 8.53 -20.87
C THR A 152 -17.85 7.16 -20.19
N ARG A 153 -16.81 6.38 -20.54
CA ARG A 153 -16.53 5.08 -19.93
C ARG A 153 -16.10 5.19 -18.46
N LEU A 154 -15.22 6.14 -18.14
CA LEU A 154 -14.71 6.35 -16.79
C LEU A 154 -15.79 6.87 -15.83
N VAL A 155 -16.70 7.71 -16.32
CA VAL A 155 -17.88 8.19 -15.58
C VAL A 155 -18.81 7.02 -15.18
N GLY A 156 -18.93 5.98 -16.02
CA GLY A 156 -19.75 4.80 -15.72
C GLY A 156 -19.20 3.88 -14.61
N MET A 157 -17.91 3.98 -14.29
CA MET A 157 -17.26 3.13 -13.26
C MET A 157 -17.27 3.77 -11.86
N ALA A 158 -17.64 5.04 -11.75
CA ALA A 158 -17.66 5.81 -10.50
C ALA A 158 -19.04 5.78 -9.79
N GLN A 159 -19.66 4.59 -9.66
CA GLN A 159 -20.76 4.39 -8.71
C GLN A 159 -20.18 3.97 -7.35
N PRO A 160 -20.66 4.53 -6.22
CA PRO A 160 -20.09 4.23 -4.91
C PRO A 160 -20.44 2.80 -4.47
N ALA A 161 -19.42 2.07 -3.99
CA ALA A 161 -19.63 0.83 -3.26
C ALA A 161 -20.45 1.09 -1.97
N PRO A 162 -21.36 0.19 -1.56
CA PRO A 162 -22.05 0.33 -0.28
C PRO A 162 -21.04 0.27 0.87
N SER A 163 -21.02 1.31 1.69
CA SER A 163 -20.32 1.33 2.96
C SER A 163 -21.14 0.56 4.00
N GLU A 164 -20.83 -0.72 4.18
CA GLU A 164 -21.31 -1.47 5.34
C GLU A 164 -20.24 -1.49 6.44
N SER A 165 -20.39 -0.57 7.39
CA SER A 165 -19.99 -0.79 8.78
C SER A 165 -20.84 -1.93 9.35
N ALA A 166 -20.51 -3.16 8.98
CA ALA A 166 -21.05 -4.35 9.61
C ALA A 166 -20.11 -4.74 10.75
N SER A 167 -20.59 -4.63 11.99
CA SER A 167 -19.98 -5.31 13.14
C SER A 167 -20.04 -6.82 12.89
N GLN A 168 -19.05 -7.34 12.17
CA GLN A 168 -19.02 -8.75 11.80
C GLN A 168 -18.89 -9.63 13.05
N PRO A 169 -19.63 -10.75 13.13
CA PRO A 169 -19.52 -11.66 14.25
C PRO A 169 -18.09 -12.24 14.33
N LEU A 170 -17.58 -12.38 15.55
CA LEU A 170 -16.25 -12.95 15.81
C LEU A 170 -16.14 -14.34 15.16
N THR A 171 -15.20 -14.49 14.22
CA THR A 171 -14.95 -15.74 13.50
C THR A 171 -14.42 -16.82 14.44
N ASP A 172 -14.60 -18.09 14.07
CA ASP A 172 -14.09 -19.22 14.85
C ASP A 172 -12.57 -19.18 15.03
N ALA A 173 -11.84 -18.69 14.03
CA ALA A 173 -10.39 -18.49 14.11
C ALA A 173 -10.01 -17.49 15.21
N LEU A 174 -10.68 -16.32 15.25
CA LEU A 174 -10.43 -15.32 16.28
C LEU A 174 -10.83 -15.83 17.67
N ARG A 175 -11.95 -16.57 17.77
CA ARG A 175 -12.37 -17.22 19.02
C ARG A 175 -11.33 -18.19 19.54
N ASP A 176 -10.72 -18.99 18.67
CA ASP A 176 -9.69 -19.95 19.04
C ASP A 176 -8.39 -19.29 19.49
N VAL A 177 -7.99 -18.18 18.85
CA VAL A 177 -6.82 -17.38 19.26
C VAL A 177 -7.04 -16.77 20.64
N ILE A 178 -8.21 -16.17 20.87
CA ILE A 178 -8.57 -15.62 22.19
C ILE A 178 -8.57 -16.74 23.24
N ALA A 179 -9.16 -17.89 22.94
CA ALA A 179 -9.18 -19.03 23.86
C ALA A 179 -7.77 -19.56 24.17
N GLU A 180 -6.88 -19.60 23.18
CA GLU A 180 -5.48 -20.01 23.41
C GLU A 180 -4.71 -18.98 24.23
N ARG A 181 -4.88 -17.68 23.97
CA ARG A 181 -4.25 -16.63 24.79
C ARG A 181 -4.73 -16.72 26.25
N GLN A 182 -6.03 -16.93 26.46
CA GLN A 182 -6.57 -17.16 27.81
C GLN A 182 -5.98 -18.42 28.45
N ARG A 183 -5.79 -19.51 27.70
CA ARG A 183 -5.14 -20.72 28.20
C ARG A 183 -3.67 -20.49 28.57
N GLN A 184 -2.92 -19.71 27.79
CA GLN A 184 -1.53 -19.34 28.12
C GLN A 184 -1.48 -18.62 29.47
N ILE A 185 -2.37 -17.67 29.70
CA ILE A 185 -2.46 -16.95 30.96
C ILE A 185 -2.91 -17.88 32.10
N SER A 186 -4.07 -18.52 31.95
CA SER A 186 -4.74 -19.20 33.06
C SER A 186 -4.21 -20.59 33.38
N VAL A 187 -3.65 -21.30 32.39
CA VAL A 187 -3.18 -22.69 32.55
C VAL A 187 -1.67 -22.77 32.55
N LYS A 188 -0.99 -21.98 31.71
CA LYS A 188 0.48 -21.97 31.65
C LYS A 188 1.11 -20.96 32.61
N GLY A 189 0.34 -19.99 33.10
CA GLY A 189 0.85 -18.93 33.97
C GLY A 189 1.73 -17.93 33.22
N TRP A 190 1.61 -17.85 31.89
CA TRP A 190 2.30 -16.85 31.07
C TRP A 190 1.50 -15.55 31.18
N THR A 191 1.73 -14.83 32.27
CA THR A 191 0.95 -13.63 32.59
C THR A 191 1.47 -12.43 31.79
N PRO A 192 0.64 -11.40 31.54
CA PRO A 192 1.08 -10.16 30.91
C PRO A 192 2.31 -9.53 31.58
N GLU A 193 2.41 -9.61 32.91
CA GLU A 193 3.55 -9.10 33.66
C GLU A 193 4.82 -9.92 33.45
N HIS A 194 4.70 -11.23 33.20
CA HIS A 194 5.83 -12.06 32.80
C HIS A 194 6.27 -11.71 31.38
N ASP A 195 5.31 -11.55 30.47
CA ASP A 195 5.56 -11.13 29.09
C ASP A 195 6.32 -9.80 29.03
N ASP A 196 6.00 -8.84 29.92
CA ASP A 196 6.68 -7.54 30.03
C ASP A 196 8.17 -7.62 30.40
N THR A 197 8.65 -8.78 30.88
CA THR A 197 10.08 -8.99 31.17
C THR A 197 10.93 -9.27 29.93
N TYR A 198 10.30 -9.58 28.80
CA TYR A 198 10.96 -9.88 27.53
C TYR A 198 11.33 -8.60 26.77
N ILE A 199 12.54 -8.57 26.22
CA ILE A 199 13.13 -7.39 25.55
C ILE A 199 13.77 -7.70 24.19
N GLY A 200 13.97 -8.98 23.86
CA GLY A 200 14.64 -9.49 22.67
C GLY A 200 13.69 -10.14 21.65
N CYS A 201 12.42 -9.73 21.61
CA CYS A 201 11.39 -10.29 20.74
C CYS A 201 11.11 -11.79 20.97
N GLU A 202 11.33 -12.28 22.20
CA GLU A 202 11.23 -13.70 22.55
C GLU A 202 9.84 -14.29 22.26
N LEU A 203 8.77 -13.52 22.47
CA LEU A 203 7.39 -13.91 22.16
C LEU A 203 7.18 -14.10 20.65
N ALA A 204 7.74 -13.21 19.83
CA ALA A 204 7.70 -13.31 18.38
C ALA A 204 8.55 -14.48 17.87
N ALA A 205 9.73 -14.69 18.45
CA ALA A 205 10.62 -15.80 18.11
C ALA A 205 9.96 -17.17 18.43
N ALA A 206 9.30 -17.28 19.59
CA ALA A 206 8.50 -18.46 19.93
C ALA A 206 7.30 -18.66 18.98
N ALA A 207 6.69 -17.58 18.47
CA ALA A 207 5.63 -17.67 17.47
C ALA A 207 6.14 -18.26 16.15
N ILE A 208 7.33 -17.85 15.68
CA ILE A 208 7.99 -18.42 14.51
C ILE A 208 8.19 -19.93 14.68
N SER A 209 8.65 -20.39 15.85
CA SER A 209 8.81 -21.82 16.13
C SER A 209 7.49 -22.62 16.03
N TYR A 210 6.33 -21.99 16.25
CA TYR A 210 5.05 -22.65 16.01
C TYR A 210 4.61 -22.57 14.54
N ILE A 211 4.91 -21.48 13.83
CA ILE A 211 4.63 -21.36 12.38
C ILE A 211 5.45 -22.40 11.60
N GLU A 212 6.72 -22.55 11.94
CA GLU A 212 7.67 -23.46 11.32
C GLU A 212 8.36 -24.34 12.37
N PRO A 213 7.71 -25.42 12.83
CA PRO A 213 8.28 -26.29 13.87
C PRO A 213 9.60 -26.95 13.54
N VAL A 214 9.96 -27.05 12.24
CA VAL A 214 11.24 -27.60 11.80
C VAL A 214 12.41 -26.65 12.07
N GLU A 215 12.15 -25.34 12.10
CA GLU A 215 13.13 -24.30 12.41
C GLU A 215 13.12 -23.90 13.90
N ALA A 216 12.37 -24.62 14.74
CA ALA A 216 12.26 -24.30 16.16
C ALA A 216 13.62 -24.26 16.87
N GLU A 217 14.60 -25.06 16.46
CA GLU A 217 15.96 -25.03 17.02
C GLU A 217 16.67 -23.67 16.82
N ASN A 218 16.33 -22.94 15.75
CA ASN A 218 16.93 -21.65 15.42
C ASN A 218 16.23 -20.46 16.09
N TYR A 219 14.94 -20.59 16.40
CA TYR A 219 14.10 -19.47 16.85
C TYR A 219 13.53 -19.64 18.25
N TRP A 220 13.46 -20.86 18.79
CA TRP A 220 12.94 -21.06 20.14
C TRP A 220 13.86 -20.33 21.13
N PRO A 221 13.33 -19.45 22.01
CA PRO A 221 14.18 -18.68 22.89
C PRO A 221 15.08 -19.59 23.74
N ALA A 222 16.39 -19.37 23.68
CA ALA A 222 17.38 -20.27 24.28
C ALA A 222 17.21 -20.44 25.80
N ASP A 223 16.66 -19.42 26.48
CA ASP A 223 16.42 -19.42 27.91
C ASP A 223 15.06 -20.05 28.29
N TRP A 224 14.25 -20.46 27.33
CA TRP A 224 12.99 -21.15 27.56
C TRP A 224 13.20 -22.66 27.55
N HIS A 225 12.59 -23.39 28.49
CA HIS A 225 12.72 -24.84 28.55
C HIS A 225 12.20 -25.52 27.26
N ASP A 226 13.06 -26.28 26.58
CA ASP A 226 12.74 -27.05 25.36
C ASP A 226 11.48 -27.92 25.49
N GLY A 227 11.25 -28.52 26.67
CA GLY A 227 10.07 -29.35 26.94
C GLY A 227 8.73 -28.59 26.98
N SER A 228 8.77 -27.26 26.93
CA SER A 228 7.60 -26.38 26.83
C SER A 228 7.12 -26.21 25.39
N PHE A 229 8.01 -26.39 24.41
CA PHE A 229 7.64 -26.41 23.01
C PHE A 229 6.86 -27.69 22.70
N ARG A 230 5.59 -27.54 22.28
CA ARG A 230 4.69 -28.66 22.00
C ARG A 230 3.94 -28.42 20.69
N PRO A 231 4.59 -28.64 19.53
CA PRO A 231 3.93 -28.54 18.25
C PRO A 231 2.82 -29.60 18.13
N SER A 232 1.80 -29.26 17.36
CA SER A 232 0.60 -30.05 17.04
C SER A 232 0.43 -30.06 15.51
N ASP A 233 -0.78 -30.29 15.02
CA ASP A 233 -1.21 -29.98 13.67
C ASP A 233 -1.03 -28.49 13.30
N TYR A 234 -0.94 -28.24 11.99
CA TYR A 234 -0.65 -26.94 11.40
C TYR A 234 -1.61 -25.84 11.89
N ARG A 235 -2.93 -26.05 11.81
CA ARG A 235 -3.92 -25.05 12.24
C ARG A 235 -3.76 -24.72 13.72
N ARG A 236 -3.61 -25.74 14.59
CA ARG A 236 -3.44 -25.50 16.03
C ARG A 236 -2.13 -24.78 16.34
N ASN A 237 -1.07 -25.01 15.57
CA ASN A 237 0.17 -24.28 15.73
C ASN A 237 0.04 -22.82 15.31
N LEU A 238 -0.64 -22.53 14.20
CA LEU A 238 -0.97 -21.15 13.83
C LEU A 238 -1.74 -20.44 14.94
N VAL A 239 -2.74 -21.09 15.55
CA VAL A 239 -3.47 -20.51 16.69
C VAL A 239 -2.55 -20.20 17.89
N LYS A 240 -1.59 -21.08 18.21
CA LYS A 240 -0.61 -20.84 19.28
C LYS A 240 0.37 -19.71 18.93
N ALA A 241 0.84 -19.67 17.68
CA ALA A 241 1.72 -18.62 17.18
C ALA A 241 1.01 -17.26 17.22
N THR A 242 -0.21 -17.17 16.71
CA THR A 242 -1.00 -15.93 16.76
C THR A 242 -1.29 -15.50 18.19
N ALA A 243 -1.57 -16.44 19.11
CA ALA A 243 -1.74 -16.09 20.53
C ALA A 243 -0.45 -15.50 21.16
N LEU A 244 0.73 -16.00 20.77
CA LEU A 244 2.02 -15.43 21.18
C LEU A 244 2.27 -14.04 20.55
N LEU A 245 1.87 -13.83 19.28
CA LEU A 245 1.93 -12.51 18.66
C LEU A 245 0.97 -11.51 19.31
N VAL A 246 -0.23 -11.94 19.70
CA VAL A 246 -1.15 -11.12 20.50
C VAL A 246 -0.51 -10.74 21.84
N ALA A 247 0.16 -11.68 22.51
CA ALA A 247 0.90 -11.40 23.74
C ALA A 247 1.97 -10.31 23.55
N GLU A 248 2.72 -10.37 22.44
CA GLU A 248 3.75 -9.39 22.09
C GLU A 248 3.15 -8.01 21.79
N LEU A 249 2.05 -7.94 21.03
CA LEU A 249 1.35 -6.69 20.78
C LEU A 249 0.80 -6.08 22.07
N GLU A 250 0.17 -6.88 22.92
CA GLU A 250 -0.31 -6.44 24.24
C GLU A 250 0.83 -5.86 25.10
N ARG A 251 2.03 -6.45 25.04
CA ARG A 251 3.25 -5.97 25.71
C ARG A 251 3.69 -4.61 25.16
N LEU A 252 3.79 -4.48 23.83
CA LEU A 252 4.16 -3.24 23.16
C LEU A 252 3.17 -2.10 23.42
N ASP A 253 1.87 -2.40 23.44
CA ASP A 253 0.82 -1.44 23.75
C ASP A 253 0.95 -0.93 25.19
N ARG A 254 1.25 -1.81 26.16
CA ARG A 254 1.50 -1.41 27.57
C ARG A 254 2.75 -0.54 27.72
N ILE A 255 3.84 -0.88 27.04
CA ILE A 255 5.07 -0.07 27.05
C ILE A 255 4.80 1.32 26.46
N SER A 256 4.10 1.37 25.33
CA SER A 256 3.74 2.63 24.67
C SER A 256 2.86 3.50 25.56
N ALA A 257 1.84 2.93 26.20
CA ALA A 257 0.98 3.65 27.15
C ALA A 257 1.75 4.17 28.38
N THR A 258 2.74 3.41 28.87
CA THR A 258 3.59 3.82 30.01
C THR A 258 4.52 4.98 29.62
N SER A 259 5.11 4.94 28.42
CA SER A 259 5.97 6.01 27.89
C SER A 259 5.22 7.34 27.76
N VAL A 260 3.98 7.30 27.24
CA VAL A 260 3.12 8.48 27.10
C VAL A 260 2.78 9.09 28.47
N LEU A 261 2.56 8.25 29.50
CA LEU A 261 2.28 8.75 30.86
C LEU A 261 3.51 9.38 31.53
N SER A 262 4.72 8.89 31.27
CA SER A 262 5.95 9.51 31.79
C SER A 262 6.22 10.90 31.20
N GLU A 263 5.99 11.08 29.89
CA GLU A 263 6.21 12.37 29.22
C GLU A 263 5.25 13.47 29.68
N VAL A 264 4.03 13.10 30.11
CA VAL A 264 3.04 14.05 30.66
C VAL A 264 3.39 14.49 32.08
N SER A 265 4.11 13.66 32.86
CA SER A 265 4.45 13.98 34.26
C SER A 265 5.59 14.99 34.41
N ASP A 266 6.46 15.12 33.42
CA ASP A 266 7.61 16.05 33.44
C ASP A 266 7.22 17.49 33.03
N GLY A 267 5.95 17.73 32.65
CA GLY A 267 5.46 19.02 32.14
C GLY A 267 4.76 19.96 33.14
N ASP A 268 4.45 19.54 34.37
CA ASP A 268 3.62 20.33 35.32
C ASP A 268 4.36 20.83 36.58
N ALA A 269 5.68 20.66 36.66
CA ALA A 269 6.47 21.10 37.82
C ALA A 269 7.29 22.36 37.51
N GLY A 270 6.66 23.50 37.24
CA GLY A 270 7.41 24.74 37.17
C GLY A 270 6.71 25.98 36.66
N ASP A 271 5.61 26.44 37.28
CA ASP A 271 5.38 27.89 37.40
C ASP A 271 4.42 28.27 38.53
N ARG A 272 4.92 28.26 39.77
CA ARG A 272 4.38 29.05 40.88
C ARG A 272 5.50 29.37 41.89
N GLN A 273 6.18 30.50 41.68
CA GLN A 273 6.44 31.53 42.71
C GLN A 273 7.24 32.70 42.15
#